data_AF-A0A7C1V490-F1
#
_entry.id   AF-A0A7C1V490-F1
#
_cell.length_a   1.000
_cell.length_b   1.000
_cell.length_c   1.000
_cell.angle_alpha   90.00
_cell.angle_beta   90.00
_cell.angle_gamma   90.00
#
_symmetry.space_group_name_H-M   'P 1'
#
loop_
_entity.id
_entity.type
_entity.pdbx_description
1 polymer ?
#
loop_
_entity_poly.entity_id
_entity_poly.type
_entity_poly.pdbx_seq_one_letter_code
_entity_poly.pdbx_strand_id
1 'polypeptide(L)'
;MKKKIKYIVIGIITTLSFTVLILFNFYIFPDLQSDLNQININEREKKFEVTNISLFVDYSGVKENDFFKDINLTSYETTAYHALANSTVIRVRNFNWGLLVEEINGVGVGWIYWINNDPPPNLPSNYFNLLDNDTVNWKFVS
;
A
#
# COMPACT_ATOMS: atom_id res chain seq x y z
N MET A 1 42.36 -19.52 -42.06
CA MET A 1 42.18 -18.22 -41.35
C MET A 1 40.75 -17.67 -41.41
N LYS A 2 40.09 -17.57 -42.58
CA LYS A 2 38.74 -16.98 -42.74
C LYS A 2 37.66 -17.55 -41.78
N LYS A 3 37.67 -18.88 -41.53
CA LYS A 3 36.72 -19.53 -40.60
C LYS A 3 36.94 -19.13 -39.13
N LYS A 4 38.21 -18.95 -38.69
CA LYS A 4 38.53 -18.55 -37.31
C LYS A 4 38.10 -17.10 -37.03
N ILE A 5 38.28 -16.21 -38.02
CA ILE A 5 37.83 -14.81 -37.94
C ILE A 5 36.29 -14.73 -37.82
N LYS A 6 35.55 -15.59 -38.54
CA LYS A 6 34.08 -15.64 -38.44
C LYS A 6 33.59 -15.92 -37.01
N TYR A 7 34.21 -16.85 -36.30
CA TYR A 7 33.84 -17.17 -34.92
C TYR A 7 34.20 -16.05 -33.94
N ILE A 8 35.32 -15.37 -34.16
CA ILE A 8 35.71 -14.19 -33.36
C ILE A 8 34.68 -13.06 -33.53
N VAL A 9 34.25 -12.79 -34.76
CA VAL A 9 33.24 -11.75 -35.04
C VAL A 9 31.89 -12.10 -34.41
N ILE A 10 31.45 -13.36 -34.49
CA ILE A 10 30.22 -13.81 -33.84
C ILE A 10 30.30 -13.60 -32.33
N GLY A 11 31.42 -13.96 -31.70
CA GLY A 11 31.61 -13.78 -30.26
C GLY A 11 31.57 -12.31 -29.81
N ILE A 12 32.13 -11.40 -30.61
CA ILE A 12 32.08 -9.96 -30.32
C ILE A 12 30.64 -9.45 -30.41
N ILE A 13 29.89 -9.86 -31.44
CA ILE A 13 28.48 -9.46 -31.62
C ILE A 13 27.63 -9.94 -30.44
N THR A 14 27.74 -11.22 -30.04
CA THR A 14 26.96 -11.72 -28.89
C THR A 14 27.31 -11.00 -27.60
N THR A 15 28.59 -10.76 -27.33
CA THR A 15 29.00 -10.05 -26.11
C THR A 15 28.45 -8.62 -26.09
N LEU A 16 28.52 -7.89 -27.21
CA LEU A 16 27.96 -6.54 -27.30
C LEU A 16 26.43 -6.53 -27.15
N SER A 17 25.73 -7.47 -27.79
CA SER A 17 24.27 -7.57 -27.66
C SER A 17 23.83 -7.85 -26.23
N PHE A 18 24.54 -8.72 -25.50
CA PHE A 18 24.25 -8.99 -24.09
C PHE A 18 24.55 -7.79 -23.19
N THR A 19 25.67 -7.09 -23.40
CA THR A 19 26.00 -5.89 -22.62
C THR A 19 24.98 -4.77 -22.82
N VAL A 20 24.55 -4.54 -24.07
CA VAL A 20 23.50 -3.54 -24.38
C VAL A 20 22.17 -3.94 -23.75
N LEU A 21 21.78 -5.22 -23.80
CA LEU A 21 20.55 -5.71 -23.17
C LEU A 21 20.57 -5.47 -21.65
N ILE A 22 21.70 -5.78 -20.99
CA ILE A 22 21.88 -5.56 -19.54
C ILE A 22 21.77 -4.07 -19.22
N LEU A 23 22.52 -3.21 -19.93
CA LEU A 23 22.48 -1.77 -19.70
C LEU A 23 21.08 -1.17 -19.96
N PHE A 24 20.37 -1.66 -20.99
CA PHE A 24 19.01 -1.22 -21.29
C PHE A 24 18.03 -1.60 -20.17
N ASN A 25 18.19 -2.79 -19.58
CA ASN A 25 17.38 -3.23 -18.44
C ASN A 25 17.61 -2.31 -17.22
N PHE A 26 18.85 -1.95 -16.91
CA PHE A 26 19.18 -1.04 -15.80
C PHE A 26 18.75 0.41 -16.01
N TYR A 27 18.80 0.93 -17.25
CA TYR A 27 18.48 2.34 -17.52
C TYR A 27 17.00 2.62 -17.79
N ILE A 28 16.26 1.67 -18.39
CA ILE A 28 14.84 1.85 -18.74
C ILE A 28 13.95 1.36 -17.59
N PHE A 29 14.39 0.37 -16.81
CA PHE A 29 13.66 -0.18 -15.66
C PHE A 29 14.49 -0.10 -14.37
N PRO A 30 14.95 1.09 -13.93
CA PRO A 30 15.66 1.22 -12.66
C PRO A 30 14.82 0.77 -11.45
N ASP A 31 13.49 0.75 -11.61
CA ASP A 31 12.55 0.38 -10.54
C ASP A 31 12.46 -1.12 -10.22
N LEU A 32 13.01 -2.02 -11.04
CA LEU A 32 12.97 -3.45 -10.68
C LEU A 32 13.91 -3.80 -9.52
N GLN A 33 14.89 -2.94 -9.23
CA GLN A 33 15.88 -3.17 -8.17
C GLN A 33 15.57 -2.40 -6.87
N SER A 34 14.77 -1.33 -6.95
CA SER A 34 14.26 -0.62 -5.76
C SER A 34 13.24 -1.46 -4.99
N ASP A 35 12.51 -2.35 -5.66
CA ASP A 35 11.57 -3.28 -5.01
C ASP A 35 12.26 -4.41 -4.22
N LEU A 36 13.49 -4.81 -4.57
CA LEU A 36 14.19 -5.90 -3.88
C LEU A 36 14.82 -5.49 -2.53
N ASN A 37 14.97 -4.19 -2.27
CA ASN A 37 15.54 -3.66 -1.03
C ASN A 37 14.48 -3.12 -0.05
N GLN A 38 13.18 -3.18 -0.39
CA GLN A 38 12.09 -2.92 0.57
C GLN A 38 11.66 -4.22 1.26
N ILE A 39 12.58 -4.88 1.95
CA ILE A 39 12.21 -5.98 2.83
C ILE A 39 11.55 -5.38 4.10
N ASN A 40 10.22 -5.47 4.10
CA ASN A 40 9.32 -5.68 5.22
C ASN A 40 9.34 -4.69 6.40
N ILE A 41 8.36 -3.77 6.41
CA ILE A 41 7.85 -3.21 7.67
C ILE A 41 6.39 -3.59 7.90
N ASN A 42 5.57 -3.92 6.89
CA ASN A 42 4.15 -4.33 7.08
C ASN A 42 3.57 -5.06 5.84
N GLU A 43 4.22 -6.07 5.25
CA GLU A 43 3.61 -6.83 4.14
C GLU A 43 2.51 -7.77 4.66
N ARG A 44 1.39 -7.20 5.08
CA ARG A 44 0.16 -7.97 5.27
C ARG A 44 -0.34 -8.36 3.90
N GLU A 45 -0.39 -9.66 3.65
CA GLU A 45 -0.89 -10.21 2.39
C GLU A 45 -2.35 -9.81 2.17
N LYS A 46 -2.68 -9.49 0.92
CA LYS A 46 -4.05 -9.17 0.52
C LYS A 46 -4.90 -10.44 0.58
N LYS A 47 -5.91 -10.47 1.45
CA LYS A 47 -6.85 -11.58 1.56
C LYS A 47 -8.12 -11.31 0.76
N PHE A 48 -8.81 -12.38 0.36
CA PHE A 48 -10.13 -12.26 -0.26
C PHE A 48 -11.17 -11.71 0.73
N GLU A 49 -11.07 -12.16 1.98
CA GLU A 49 -11.98 -11.81 3.07
C GLU A 49 -11.19 -11.66 4.37
N VAL A 50 -11.66 -10.74 5.21
CA VAL A 50 -11.28 -10.63 6.63
C VAL A 50 -12.53 -10.38 7.47
N THR A 51 -12.52 -10.94 8.67
CA THR A 51 -13.70 -11.00 9.54
C THR A 51 -13.41 -10.44 10.92
N ASN A 52 -14.49 -10.07 11.63
CA ASN A 52 -14.43 -9.57 13.00
C ASN A 52 -13.55 -8.32 13.16
N ILE A 53 -13.56 -7.43 12.17
CA ILE A 53 -12.85 -6.16 12.25
C ILE A 53 -13.61 -5.22 13.20
N SER A 54 -12.86 -4.55 14.06
CA SER A 54 -13.38 -3.44 14.88
C SER A 54 -12.88 -2.12 14.32
N LEU A 55 -13.70 -1.07 14.39
CA LEU A 55 -13.33 0.28 13.99
C LEU A 55 -13.68 1.26 15.10
N PHE A 56 -12.71 2.07 15.50
CA PHE A 56 -12.90 3.17 16.45
C PHE A 56 -12.55 4.51 15.79
N VAL A 57 -13.45 5.48 15.91
CA VAL A 57 -13.24 6.84 15.40
C VAL A 57 -13.33 7.83 16.56
N ASP A 58 -12.16 8.36 16.95
CA ASP A 58 -12.00 9.38 17.98
C ASP A 58 -12.05 10.77 17.35
N TYR A 59 -13.15 11.50 17.58
CA TYR A 59 -13.33 12.87 17.11
C TYR A 59 -12.66 13.90 18.03
N SER A 60 -11.90 13.46 19.04
CA SER A 60 -11.15 14.34 19.97
C SER A 60 -12.03 15.45 20.57
N GLY A 61 -13.29 15.15 20.86
CA GLY A 61 -14.24 16.08 21.48
C GLY A 61 -15.01 16.99 20.52
N VAL A 62 -14.78 16.91 19.20
CA VAL A 62 -15.58 17.64 18.20
C VAL A 62 -17.02 17.12 18.16
N LYS A 63 -17.19 15.81 18.34
CA LYS A 63 -18.49 15.14 18.56
C LYS A 63 -18.29 13.82 19.32
N GLU A 64 -19.37 13.08 19.53
CA GLU A 64 -19.31 11.74 20.12
C GLU A 64 -18.52 10.77 19.25
N ASN A 65 -17.72 9.92 19.90
CA ASN A 65 -16.87 8.92 19.27
C ASN A 65 -17.70 7.76 18.74
N ASP A 66 -17.36 7.31 17.53
CA ASP A 66 -18.05 6.22 16.87
C ASP A 66 -17.27 4.91 17.07
N PHE A 67 -17.98 3.82 17.32
CA PHE A 67 -17.38 2.50 17.48
C PHE A 67 -18.21 1.42 16.80
N PHE A 68 -17.56 0.66 15.93
CA PHE A 68 -18.16 -0.39 15.12
C PHE A 68 -17.43 -1.72 15.37
N LYS A 69 -18.18 -2.80 15.37
CA LYS A 69 -17.70 -4.17 15.64
C LYS A 69 -18.26 -5.13 14.60
N ASP A 70 -17.66 -6.31 14.54
CA ASP A 70 -18.11 -7.42 13.70
C ASP A 70 -18.17 -7.03 12.21
N ILE A 71 -17.27 -6.13 11.77
CA ILE A 71 -17.18 -5.71 10.37
C ILE A 71 -16.53 -6.84 9.57
N ASN A 72 -17.20 -7.28 8.52
CA ASN A 72 -16.68 -8.23 7.55
C ASN A 72 -16.38 -7.50 6.24
N LEU A 73 -15.18 -7.71 5.71
CA LEU A 73 -14.73 -7.15 4.44
C LEU A 73 -14.42 -8.28 3.48
N THR A 74 -14.94 -8.21 2.27
CA THR A 74 -14.87 -9.29 1.27
C THR A 74 -14.35 -8.76 -0.06
N SER A 75 -14.28 -9.61 -1.08
CA SER A 75 -13.99 -9.21 -2.47
C SER A 75 -12.64 -8.49 -2.64
N TYR A 76 -11.65 -8.83 -1.80
CA TYR A 76 -10.34 -8.16 -1.77
C TYR A 76 -10.39 -6.67 -1.38
N GLU A 77 -11.49 -6.19 -0.82
CA GLU A 77 -11.65 -4.85 -0.25
C GLU A 77 -11.31 -4.86 1.25
N THR A 78 -10.13 -5.39 1.59
CA THR A 78 -9.77 -5.77 2.96
C THR A 78 -8.76 -4.81 3.60
N THR A 79 -8.83 -3.51 3.32
CA THR A 79 -7.85 -2.53 3.84
C THR A 79 -8.44 -1.66 4.95
N ALA A 80 -7.57 -0.95 5.68
CA ALA A 80 -7.98 0.01 6.71
C ALA A 80 -8.95 1.08 6.18
N TYR A 81 -8.73 1.51 4.93
CA TYR A 81 -9.66 2.40 4.22
C TYR A 81 -11.04 1.77 4.03
N HIS A 82 -11.11 0.51 3.57
CA HIS A 82 -12.39 -0.15 3.32
C HIS A 82 -13.18 -0.38 4.62
N ALA A 83 -12.50 -0.68 5.73
CA ALA A 83 -13.14 -0.73 7.05
C ALA A 83 -13.83 0.60 7.40
N LEU A 84 -13.13 1.72 7.18
CA LEU A 84 -13.68 3.06 7.43
C LEU A 84 -14.84 3.39 6.47
N ALA A 85 -14.64 3.17 5.17
CA ALA A 85 -15.60 3.50 4.11
C ALA A 85 -16.90 2.69 4.23
N ASN A 86 -16.83 1.45 4.72
CA ASN A 86 -18.00 0.61 4.95
C ASN A 86 -18.83 1.07 6.17
N SER A 87 -18.20 1.77 7.12
CA SER A 87 -18.81 2.08 8.41
C SER A 87 -19.24 3.55 8.57
N THR A 88 -18.69 4.45 7.75
CA THR A 88 -18.82 5.90 7.92
C THR A 88 -18.98 6.63 6.60
N VAL A 89 -19.50 7.86 6.66
CA VAL A 89 -19.54 8.76 5.50
C VAL A 89 -18.20 9.50 5.43
N ILE A 90 -17.45 9.31 4.35
CA ILE A 90 -16.13 9.91 4.19
C ILE A 90 -16.02 10.78 2.94
N ARG A 91 -15.22 11.85 3.04
CA ARG A 91 -14.67 12.55 1.87
C ARG A 91 -13.20 12.22 1.75
N VAL A 92 -12.77 11.84 0.55
CA VAL A 92 -11.37 11.53 0.27
C VAL A 92 -10.83 12.33 -0.90
N ARG A 93 -9.53 12.59 -0.86
CA ARG A 93 -8.76 13.12 -1.98
C ARG A 93 -7.76 12.07 -2.44
N ASN A 94 -7.78 11.77 -3.73
CA ASN A 94 -6.84 10.82 -4.33
C ASN A 94 -5.55 11.53 -4.75
N PHE A 95 -4.41 10.98 -4.33
CA PHE A 95 -3.08 11.37 -4.77
C PHE A 95 -2.37 10.19 -5.43
N ASN A 96 -1.36 10.46 -6.24
CA ASN A 96 -0.56 9.41 -6.91
C ASN A 96 0.05 8.38 -5.95
N TRP A 97 0.23 8.76 -4.67
CA TRP A 97 0.84 7.93 -3.64
C TRP A 97 -0.17 7.37 -2.62
N GLY A 98 -1.48 7.60 -2.78
CA GLY A 98 -2.52 7.05 -1.90
C GLY A 98 -3.73 7.96 -1.70
N LEU A 99 -4.70 7.47 -0.93
CA LEU A 99 -5.90 8.24 -0.55
C LEU A 99 -5.65 9.00 0.76
N LEU A 100 -5.99 10.29 0.76
CA LEU A 100 -6.11 11.11 1.96
C LEU A 100 -7.58 11.18 2.38
N VAL A 101 -7.87 10.80 3.63
CA VAL A 101 -9.18 11.02 4.24
C VAL A 101 -9.26 12.47 4.71
N GLU A 102 -10.12 13.24 4.07
CA GLU A 102 -10.32 14.66 4.38
C GLU A 102 -11.45 14.90 5.37
N GLU A 103 -12.42 13.99 5.44
CA GLU A 103 -13.59 14.18 6.27
C GLU A 103 -14.15 12.83 6.69
N ILE A 104 -14.56 12.70 7.96
CA ILE A 104 -15.28 11.54 8.49
C ILE A 104 -16.52 12.04 9.20
N ASN A 105 -17.71 11.61 8.76
CA ASN A 105 -19.01 11.99 9.31
C ASN A 105 -19.18 13.51 9.51
N GLY A 106 -18.73 14.31 8.54
CA GLY A 106 -18.84 15.79 8.56
C GLY A 106 -17.72 16.52 9.30
N VAL A 107 -16.77 15.82 9.94
CA VAL A 107 -15.62 16.45 10.62
C VAL A 107 -14.43 16.48 9.68
N GLY A 108 -13.90 17.70 9.44
CA GLY A 108 -12.95 18.04 8.37
C GLY A 108 -11.54 17.42 8.48
N VAL A 109 -10.55 18.07 7.86
CA VAL A 109 -9.20 17.51 7.67
C VAL A 109 -8.43 17.43 8.99
N GLY A 110 -7.57 16.41 9.12
CA GLY A 110 -6.72 16.24 10.31
C GLY A 110 -6.83 14.85 10.93
N TRP A 111 -6.77 13.80 10.11
CA TRP A 111 -7.00 12.43 10.53
C TRP A 111 -5.71 11.60 10.53
N ILE A 112 -5.47 10.88 11.62
CA ILE A 112 -4.42 9.87 11.73
C ILE A 112 -5.08 8.52 11.97
N TYR A 113 -4.56 7.46 11.34
CA TYR A 113 -5.01 6.10 11.56
C TYR A 113 -3.89 5.20 12.05
N TRP A 114 -4.25 4.13 12.74
CA TRP A 114 -3.35 3.04 13.13
C TRP A 114 -4.14 1.75 13.34
N ILE A 115 -3.44 0.61 13.40
CA ILE A 115 -4.03 -0.72 13.56
C ILE A 115 -3.65 -1.29 14.92
N ASN A 116 -4.61 -1.88 15.61
CA ASN A 116 -4.47 -2.44 16.95
C ASN A 116 -3.86 -1.40 17.91
N ASN A 117 -2.76 -1.76 18.58
CA ASN A 117 -2.00 -0.87 19.46
C ASN A 117 -0.66 -0.46 18.83
N ASP A 118 -0.51 -0.63 17.52
CA ASP A 118 0.72 -0.30 16.78
C ASP A 118 0.79 1.20 16.50
N PRO A 119 2.00 1.77 16.32
CA PRO A 119 2.14 3.16 15.90
C PRO A 119 1.52 3.41 14.52
N PRO A 120 1.13 4.67 14.20
CA PRO A 120 0.62 5.02 12.87
C PRO A 120 1.58 4.55 11.76
N PRO A 121 1.08 3.77 10.78
CA PRO A 121 1.94 3.23 9.72
C PRO A 121 2.35 4.34 8.75
N ASN A 122 3.53 4.18 8.14
CA ASN A 122 4.00 5.04 7.04
C ASN A 122 3.39 4.64 5.68
N LEU A 123 2.15 4.14 5.70
CA LEU A 123 1.41 3.71 4.51
C LEU A 123 0.06 4.43 4.49
N PRO A 124 -0.47 4.81 3.32
CA PRO A 124 -1.86 5.22 3.17
C PRO A 124 -2.83 4.12 3.60
N SER A 125 -3.99 4.49 4.15
CA SER A 125 -4.98 3.53 4.65
C SER A 125 -5.55 2.63 3.54
N ASN A 126 -5.49 3.05 2.28
CA ASN A 126 -5.92 2.25 1.13
C ASN A 126 -4.88 1.21 0.68
N TYR A 127 -3.66 1.22 1.23
CA TYR A 127 -2.62 0.23 0.96
C TYR A 127 -2.34 -0.71 2.14
N PHE A 128 -2.90 -0.43 3.32
CA PHE A 128 -2.72 -1.28 4.50
C PHE A 128 -3.77 -2.38 4.57
N ASN A 129 -3.41 -3.62 4.19
CA ASN A 129 -4.29 -4.79 4.29
C ASN A 129 -4.51 -5.18 5.76
N LEU A 130 -5.74 -5.56 6.09
CA LEU A 130 -6.12 -6.03 7.42
C LEU A 130 -6.02 -7.56 7.52
N LEU A 131 -6.09 -8.05 8.75
CA LEU A 131 -6.21 -9.45 9.14
C LEU A 131 -7.44 -9.61 10.02
N ASP A 132 -7.90 -10.85 10.17
CA ASP A 132 -9.02 -11.17 11.03
C ASP A 132 -8.79 -10.67 12.46
N ASN A 133 -9.82 -10.09 13.07
CA ASN A 133 -9.80 -9.51 14.43
C ASN A 133 -8.97 -8.23 14.61
N ASP A 134 -8.49 -7.59 13.54
CA ASP A 134 -7.85 -6.29 13.67
C ASP A 134 -8.82 -5.22 14.20
N THR A 135 -8.25 -4.26 14.93
CA THR A 135 -8.91 -3.01 15.29
C THR A 135 -8.32 -1.87 14.47
N VAL A 136 -9.12 -1.22 13.66
CA VAL A 136 -8.75 0.01 12.95
C VAL A 136 -9.10 1.19 13.83
N ASN A 137 -8.14 2.08 14.06
CA ASN A 137 -8.35 3.28 14.85
C ASN A 137 -8.12 4.52 14.00
N TRP A 138 -8.99 5.51 14.16
CA TRP A 138 -8.87 6.83 13.55
C TRP A 138 -8.98 7.89 14.63
N LYS A 139 -8.13 8.92 14.56
CA LYS A 139 -8.16 10.04 15.50
C LYS A 139 -8.05 11.37 14.78
N PHE A 140 -8.90 12.30 15.20
CA PHE A 140 -8.83 13.68 14.79
C PHE A 140 -7.74 14.41 15.60
N VAL A 141 -6.83 15.12 14.93
CA VAL A 141 -5.67 15.78 15.55
C VAL A 141 -5.52 17.26 15.18
N SER A 142 -6.47 17.81 14.42
CA SER A 142 -6.45 19.23 14.07
C SER A 142 -7.10 20.12 15.13
#